data_AF-A0A9N9FQ35-F1
#
_entry.id   AF-A0A9N9FQ35-F1
#
_cell.length_a   1.000
_cell.length_b   1.000
_cell.length_c   1.000
_cell.angle_alpha   90.00
_cell.angle_beta   90.00
_cell.angle_gamma   90.00
#
_symmetry.space_group_name_H-M   'P 1'
#
loop_
_entity.id
_entity.type
_entity.pdbx_description
1 polymer ?
#
loop_
_entity_poly.entity_id
_entity_poly.type
_entity_poly.pdbx_seq_one_letter_code
_entity_poly.pdbx_strand_id
1 'polypeptide(L)'
;MSNNSLAIKAKKVQKAIQKKLLNIIEGGFHKLYILKIKNGNKYIGKVAFPVYSQWKTESEVAVIEYIHLNLNIPVPKVYYWNSSVNNPVIESDFFTDEQATLSTIERGSFNTTNEYILAVIRNQILYNYTFKSKKQQKYWIPKYEELYNLVPKYFSDKNKITFVLMHRDFHSSNILVNDYKITGVID
;
A
#
# COMPACT_ATOMS: atom_id res chain seq x y z
N MET A 1 -25.28 1.11 -3.32
CA MET A 1 -25.65 -0.33 -3.14
C MET A 1 -25.09 -0.79 -1.80
N SER A 2 -25.89 -1.41 -0.94
CA SER A 2 -25.67 -1.45 0.51
C SER A 2 -24.51 -2.33 0.99
N ASN A 3 -23.74 -1.79 1.96
CA ASN A 3 -22.62 -2.42 2.69
C ASN A 3 -22.93 -3.82 3.26
N ASN A 4 -24.22 -4.16 3.44
CA ASN A 4 -24.64 -5.46 3.94
C ASN A 4 -24.41 -6.61 2.94
N SER A 5 -24.47 -6.39 1.63
CA SER A 5 -24.27 -7.48 0.66
C SER A 5 -22.81 -7.92 0.53
N LEU A 6 -21.88 -6.97 0.68
CA LEU A 6 -20.44 -7.19 0.71
C LEU A 6 -20.01 -7.91 1.99
N ALA A 7 -20.54 -7.49 3.15
CA ALA A 7 -20.28 -8.14 4.43
C ALA A 7 -20.78 -9.60 4.49
N ILE A 8 -21.92 -9.90 3.85
CA ILE A 8 -22.44 -11.28 3.77
C ILE A 8 -21.58 -12.13 2.83
N LYS A 9 -21.13 -11.59 1.68
CA LYS A 9 -20.17 -12.27 0.80
C LYS A 9 -18.84 -12.51 1.50
N ALA A 10 -18.33 -11.52 2.24
CA ALA A 10 -17.11 -11.60 3.04
C ALA A 10 -17.15 -12.73 4.08
N LYS A 11 -18.22 -12.78 4.90
CA LYS A 11 -18.41 -13.86 5.88
C LYS A 11 -18.53 -15.23 5.21
N LYS A 12 -19.20 -15.31 4.05
CA LYS A 12 -19.27 -16.55 3.27
C LYS A 12 -17.90 -16.97 2.72
N VAL A 13 -17.09 -16.05 2.20
CA VAL A 13 -15.72 -16.33 1.74
C VAL A 13 -14.85 -16.79 2.91
N GLN A 14 -14.85 -16.07 4.03
CA GLN A 14 -14.10 -16.41 5.23
C GLN A 14 -14.48 -17.79 5.80
N LYS A 15 -15.78 -18.12 5.82
CA LYS A 15 -16.29 -19.43 6.27
C LYS A 15 -16.11 -20.56 5.23
N ALA A 16 -15.99 -20.22 3.95
CA ALA A 16 -15.83 -21.17 2.84
C ALA A 16 -14.37 -21.49 2.51
N ILE A 17 -13.41 -20.73 3.03
CA ILE A 17 -11.98 -21.10 3.06
C ILE A 17 -11.84 -22.28 4.04
N GLN A 18 -12.14 -23.48 3.56
CA GLN A 18 -11.73 -24.71 4.21
C GLN A 18 -10.21 -24.80 3.99
N LYS A 19 -9.45 -24.74 5.08
CA LYS A 19 -8.00 -24.55 5.18
C LYS A 19 -7.20 -25.66 4.47
N LYS A 20 -7.20 -25.71 3.13
CA LYS A 20 -6.20 -26.43 2.35
C LYS A 20 -5.33 -25.39 1.65
N LEU A 21 -4.37 -24.87 2.41
CA LEU A 21 -3.29 -24.01 1.92
C LEU A 21 -2.42 -24.89 1.03
N LEU A 22 -2.59 -24.76 -0.28
CA LEU A 22 -2.01 -25.71 -1.23
C LEU A 22 -0.55 -25.40 -1.56
N ASN A 23 -0.14 -24.13 -1.50
CA ASN A 23 1.24 -23.68 -1.71
C ASN A 23 1.42 -22.30 -1.06
N ILE A 24 2.63 -22.07 -0.52
CA ILE A 24 3.07 -20.79 0.02
C ILE A 24 4.12 -20.24 -0.95
N ILE A 25 3.88 -19.05 -1.48
CA ILE A 25 4.95 -18.25 -2.10
C ILE A 25 5.24 -17.13 -1.12
N GLU A 26 6.46 -17.12 -0.59
CA GLU A 26 6.92 -16.11 0.36
C GLU A 26 7.73 -15.08 -0.41
N GLY A 27 7.22 -13.85 -0.47
CA GLY A 27 8.00 -12.69 -0.89
C GLY A 27 8.58 -11.96 0.34
N GLY A 28 9.38 -10.93 0.12
CA GLY A 28 9.99 -10.17 1.23
C GLY A 28 8.98 -9.45 2.14
N PHE A 29 7.77 -9.17 1.64
CA PHE A 29 6.79 -8.31 2.32
C PHE A 29 5.39 -8.93 2.50
N HIS A 30 5.10 -10.03 1.80
CA HIS A 30 3.79 -10.67 1.79
C HIS A 30 3.93 -12.18 1.67
N LYS A 31 3.00 -12.90 2.32
CA LYS A 31 2.77 -14.33 2.08
C LYS A 31 1.56 -14.50 1.16
N LEU A 32 1.74 -15.24 0.08
CA LEU A 32 0.68 -15.60 -0.86
C LEU A 32 0.23 -17.03 -0.63
N TYR A 33 -1.09 -17.21 -0.63
CA TYR A 33 -1.75 -18.50 -0.45
C TYR A 33 -2.69 -18.78 -1.60
N ILE A 34 -2.63 -19.99 -2.15
CA ILE A 34 -3.69 -20.47 -3.05
C ILE A 34 -4.83 -21.03 -2.20
N LEU A 35 -5.97 -20.35 -2.22
CA LEU A 35 -7.19 -20.72 -1.52
C LEU A 35 -8.11 -21.50 -2.45
N LYS A 36 -8.40 -22.76 -2.14
CA LYS A 36 -9.40 -23.55 -2.87
C LYS A 36 -10.73 -23.50 -2.12
N ILE A 37 -11.77 -22.97 -2.76
CA ILE A 37 -13.13 -22.97 -2.21
C ILE A 37 -13.83 -24.28 -2.62
N LYS A 38 -14.80 -24.74 -1.82
CA LYS A 38 -15.55 -26.00 -2.04
C LYS A 38 -16.07 -26.19 -3.47
N ASN A 39 -16.36 -25.11 -4.17
CA ASN A 39 -16.90 -25.10 -5.53
C ASN A 39 -15.83 -25.40 -6.61
N GLY A 40 -14.60 -25.74 -6.23
CA GLY A 40 -13.49 -26.04 -7.14
C GLY A 40 -12.66 -24.81 -7.55
N ASN A 41 -13.23 -23.61 -7.43
CA ASN A 41 -12.54 -22.35 -7.72
C ASN A 41 -11.31 -22.13 -6.84
N LYS A 42 -10.25 -21.58 -7.44
CA LYS A 42 -9.00 -21.18 -6.78
C LYS A 42 -8.90 -19.65 -6.72
N TYR A 43 -8.42 -19.14 -5.60
CA TYR A 43 -8.20 -17.72 -5.35
C TYR A 43 -6.80 -17.51 -4.78
N ILE A 44 -6.30 -16.29 -4.88
CA ILE A 44 -5.05 -15.88 -4.24
C ILE A 44 -5.41 -15.09 -2.98
N GLY A 45 -4.94 -15.55 -1.83
CA GLY A 45 -4.97 -14.81 -0.57
C GLY A 45 -3.60 -14.18 -0.34
N LYS A 46 -3.56 -12.85 -0.29
CA LYS A 46 -2.36 -12.09 0.08
C LYS A 46 -2.46 -11.66 1.54
N VAL A 47 -1.46 -12.00 2.33
CA VAL A 47 -1.35 -11.58 3.73
C VAL A 47 -0.09 -10.74 3.85
N ALA A 48 -0.27 -9.46 4.20
CA ALA A 48 0.84 -8.56 4.47
C ALA A 48 1.54 -8.96 5.76
N PHE A 49 2.87 -8.83 5.78
CA PHE A 49 3.60 -9.04 7.02
C PHE A 49 3.19 -8.01 8.09
N PRO A 50 3.28 -8.37 9.38
CA PRO A 50 2.71 -7.59 10.50
C PRO A 50 3.33 -6.20 10.72
N VAL A 51 4.36 -5.84 9.95
CA VAL A 51 5.06 -4.54 10.06
C VAL A 51 4.25 -3.40 9.43
N TYR A 52 3.23 -3.70 8.61
CA TYR A 52 2.53 -2.66 7.85
C TYR A 52 1.28 -2.11 8.55
N SER A 53 1.14 -0.79 8.53
CA SER A 53 -0.07 -0.09 8.97
C SER A 53 -1.31 -0.52 8.20
N GLN A 54 -2.48 -0.50 8.84
CA GLN A 54 -3.79 -0.83 8.26
C GLN A 54 -4.04 -0.15 6.90
N TRP A 55 -3.61 1.12 6.79
CA TRP A 55 -3.78 1.94 5.58
C TRP A 55 -3.06 1.40 4.35
N LYS A 56 -2.03 0.55 4.50
CA LYS A 56 -1.31 -0.01 3.35
C LYS A 56 -2.22 -0.94 2.55
N THR A 57 -2.90 -1.86 3.23
CA THR A 57 -3.89 -2.76 2.62
C THR A 57 -5.04 -1.97 2.02
N GLU A 58 -5.55 -0.96 2.73
CA GLU A 58 -6.63 -0.08 2.24
C GLU A 58 -6.21 0.67 0.98
N SER A 59 -5.03 1.28 0.99
CA SER A 59 -4.51 2.05 -0.14
C SER A 59 -4.27 1.17 -1.36
N GLU A 60 -3.69 -0.03 -1.19
CA GLU A 60 -3.48 -0.97 -2.29
C GLU A 60 -4.81 -1.40 -2.92
N VAL A 61 -5.78 -1.79 -2.09
CA VAL A 61 -7.11 -2.19 -2.57
C VAL A 61 -7.80 -1.03 -3.28
N ALA A 62 -7.76 0.18 -2.72
CA ALA A 62 -8.37 1.36 -3.33
C ALA A 62 -7.78 1.66 -4.70
N VAL A 63 -6.45 1.53 -4.87
CA VAL A 63 -5.78 1.71 -6.16
C VAL A 63 -6.18 0.61 -7.15
N ILE A 64 -6.17 -0.66 -6.75
CA ILE A 64 -6.56 -1.78 -7.61
C ILE A 64 -8.02 -1.63 -8.07
N GLU A 65 -8.94 -1.32 -7.16
CA GLU A 65 -10.35 -1.10 -7.48
C GLU A 65 -10.52 0.11 -8.42
N TYR A 66 -9.81 1.21 -8.18
CA TYR A 66 -9.84 2.37 -9.06
C TYR A 66 -9.37 2.02 -10.48
N ILE A 67 -8.24 1.31 -10.62
CA ILE A 67 -7.72 0.87 -11.92
C ILE A 67 -8.75 -0.06 -12.60
N HIS A 68 -9.27 -1.05 -11.87
CA HIS A 68 -10.23 -2.02 -12.39
C HIS A 68 -11.51 -1.38 -12.93
N LEU A 69 -11.99 -0.30 -12.29
CA LEU A 69 -13.24 0.37 -12.64
C LEU A 69 -13.08 1.46 -13.70
N ASN A 70 -11.93 2.14 -13.75
CA ASN A 70 -11.76 3.37 -14.53
C ASN A 70 -10.76 3.23 -15.68
N LEU A 71 -9.92 2.20 -15.70
CA LEU A 71 -8.82 2.06 -16.66
C LEU A 71 -8.87 0.70 -17.35
N ASN A 72 -8.34 0.64 -18.58
CA ASN A 72 -8.20 -0.60 -19.33
C ASN A 72 -6.86 -1.30 -19.05
N ILE A 73 -6.45 -1.34 -17.79
CA ILE A 73 -5.21 -1.98 -17.33
C ILE A 73 -5.61 -3.27 -16.59
N PRO A 74 -5.08 -4.44 -16.99
CA PRO A 74 -5.41 -5.69 -16.34
C PRO A 74 -4.78 -5.73 -14.94
N VAL A 75 -5.61 -5.64 -13.90
CA VAL A 75 -5.22 -5.81 -12.49
C VAL A 75 -6.04 -6.92 -11.83
N PRO A 76 -5.55 -7.54 -10.74
CA PRO A 76 -6.31 -8.55 -10.03
C PRO A 76 -7.66 -8.03 -9.54
N LYS A 77 -8.70 -8.87 -9.62
CA LYS A 77 -9.98 -8.55 -9.03
C LYS A 77 -9.94 -8.78 -7.52
N VAL A 78 -10.19 -7.71 -6.75
CA VAL A 78 -10.36 -7.82 -5.30
C VAL A 78 -11.75 -8.40 -4.99
N TYR A 79 -11.78 -9.55 -4.33
CA TYR A 79 -13.04 -10.19 -3.90
C TYR A 79 -13.38 -9.87 -2.44
N TYR A 80 -12.36 -9.73 -1.61
CA TYR A 80 -12.46 -9.45 -0.18
C TYR A 80 -11.12 -8.91 0.32
N TRP A 81 -11.16 -8.01 1.30
CA TRP A 81 -9.99 -7.49 1.99
C TRP A 81 -10.35 -7.16 3.45
N ASN A 82 -9.35 -7.14 4.32
CA ASN A 82 -9.48 -6.75 5.72
C ASN A 82 -8.15 -6.18 6.22
N SER A 83 -8.13 -4.89 6.51
CA SER A 83 -6.97 -4.15 7.01
C SER A 83 -6.80 -4.19 8.53
N SER A 84 -7.78 -4.75 9.27
CA SER A 84 -7.76 -4.74 10.73
C SER A 84 -6.57 -5.51 11.29
N VAL A 85 -5.87 -4.92 12.26
CA VAL A 85 -4.81 -5.58 13.03
C VAL A 85 -5.31 -6.79 13.83
N ASN A 86 -6.62 -6.84 14.10
CA ASN A 86 -7.29 -7.96 14.77
C ASN A 86 -7.77 -9.02 13.78
N ASN A 87 -7.32 -8.97 12.51
CA ASN A 87 -7.65 -10.00 11.54
C ASN A 87 -7.02 -11.34 12.00
N PRO A 88 -7.81 -12.41 12.17
CA PRO A 88 -7.34 -13.68 12.74
C PRO A 88 -6.32 -14.44 11.87
N VAL A 89 -5.97 -13.88 10.72
CA VAL A 89 -4.94 -14.40 9.80
C VAL A 89 -3.59 -13.68 9.97
N ILE A 90 -3.55 -12.59 10.75
CA ILE A 90 -2.34 -11.81 11.05
C ILE A 90 -1.75 -12.31 12.39
N GLU A 91 -0.45 -12.59 12.39
CA GLU A 91 0.31 -12.95 13.60
C GLU A 91 0.61 -11.66 14.40
N SER A 92 0.15 -11.60 15.65
CA SER A 92 0.00 -10.37 16.44
C SER A 92 1.29 -9.80 17.04
N ASP A 93 2.37 -10.56 17.06
CA ASP A 93 3.48 -10.30 17.98
C ASP A 93 4.59 -9.41 17.40
N PHE A 94 4.32 -8.70 16.29
CA PHE A 94 5.37 -8.09 15.46
C PHE A 94 5.06 -6.68 14.90
N PHE A 95 4.11 -5.93 15.47
CA PHE A 95 3.78 -4.57 15.02
C PHE A 95 4.81 -3.53 15.50
N THR A 96 5.60 -2.93 14.60
CA THR A 96 6.12 -1.54 14.70
C THR A 96 6.87 -1.10 13.44
N ASP A 97 6.19 -0.52 12.44
CA ASP A 97 6.86 0.49 11.62
C ASP A 97 6.90 1.78 12.43
N GLU A 98 8.10 2.25 12.78
CA GLU A 98 8.34 3.50 13.51
C GLU A 98 7.54 4.67 12.89
N GLN A 99 7.47 4.76 11.56
CA GLN A 99 6.71 5.82 10.88
C GLN A 99 5.19 5.69 11.04
N ALA A 100 4.68 4.47 11.23
CA ALA A 100 3.27 4.24 11.50
C ALA A 100 2.85 4.70 12.90
N THR A 101 3.79 4.79 13.84
CA THR A 101 3.55 5.29 15.20
C THR A 101 3.48 6.82 15.30
N LEU A 102 3.90 7.54 14.25
CA LEU A 102 3.81 8.99 14.18
C LEU A 102 2.37 9.41 13.88
N SER A 103 1.67 9.96 14.87
CA SER A 103 0.28 10.43 14.75
C SER A 103 0.14 11.72 13.93
N THR A 104 1.21 12.50 13.80
CA THR A 104 1.22 13.83 13.17
C THR A 104 1.82 13.85 11.76
N ILE A 105 2.15 12.68 11.21
CA ILE A 105 2.70 12.60 9.86
C ILE A 105 1.66 13.04 8.83
N GLU A 106 2.06 13.92 7.92
CA GLU A 106 1.18 14.44 6.88
C GLU A 106 1.02 13.39 5.78
N ARG A 107 -0.21 12.88 5.59
CA ARG A 107 -0.52 11.83 4.60
C ARG A 107 -1.35 12.33 3.41
N GLY A 108 -1.70 13.61 3.41
CA GLY A 108 -2.55 14.24 2.41
C GLY A 108 -4.05 14.19 2.79
N SER A 109 -4.96 14.44 1.84
CA SER A 109 -4.69 14.78 0.44
C SER A 109 -3.92 16.09 0.30
N PHE A 110 -3.13 16.21 -0.77
CA PHE A 110 -2.39 17.41 -1.13
C PHE A 110 -2.98 17.99 -2.41
N ASN A 111 -3.19 19.30 -2.44
CA ASN A 111 -3.78 19.99 -3.59
C ASN A 111 -2.72 20.41 -4.60
N THR A 112 -1.48 20.58 -4.14
CA THR A 112 -0.35 20.97 -5.00
C THR A 112 0.86 20.05 -4.83
N THR A 113 1.75 20.06 -5.82
CA THR A 113 3.01 19.33 -5.74
C THR A 113 3.92 19.91 -4.66
N ASN A 114 3.89 21.23 -4.43
CA ASN A 114 4.62 21.83 -3.31
C ASN A 114 4.12 21.32 -1.96
N GLU A 115 2.80 21.29 -1.74
CA GLU A 115 2.25 20.77 -0.48
C GLU A 115 2.72 19.32 -0.23
N TYR A 116 2.68 18.47 -1.27
CA TYR A 116 3.18 17.10 -1.19
C TYR A 116 4.68 17.05 -0.84
N ILE A 117 5.54 17.76 -1.57
CA ILE A 117 6.99 17.73 -1.34
C ILE A 117 7.34 18.26 0.05
N LEU A 118 6.74 19.38 0.46
CA LEU A 118 6.97 19.98 1.78
C LEU A 118 6.49 19.05 2.90
N ALA A 119 5.36 18.38 2.73
CA ALA A 119 4.88 17.37 3.67
C ALA A 119 5.86 16.19 3.78
N VAL A 120 6.37 15.65 2.67
CA VAL A 120 7.37 14.58 2.69
C VAL A 120 8.63 15.00 3.44
N ILE A 121 9.13 16.21 3.22
CA ILE A 121 10.32 16.73 3.91
C ILE A 121 10.05 16.88 5.42
N ARG A 122 8.91 17.47 5.81
CA ARG A 122 8.52 17.63 7.21
C ARG A 122 8.37 16.27 7.92
N ASN A 123 7.81 15.29 7.23
CA ASN A 123 7.71 13.92 7.73
C ASN A 123 9.10 13.30 7.98
N GLN A 124 10.07 13.53 7.10
CA GLN A 124 11.45 13.07 7.30
C GLN A 124 12.15 13.76 8.47
N ILE A 125 11.94 15.07 8.64
CA ILE A 125 12.46 15.81 9.80
C ILE A 125 11.88 15.24 11.09
N LEU A 126 10.55 15.07 11.16
CA LEU A 126 9.85 14.48 12.30
C LEU A 126 10.40 13.08 12.61
N TYR A 127 10.50 12.21 11.61
CA TYR A 127 11.05 10.86 11.77
C TYR A 127 12.48 10.88 12.34
N ASN A 128 13.33 11.79 11.87
CA ASN A 128 14.71 11.90 12.37
C ASN A 128 14.75 12.38 13.81
N TYR A 129 13.92 13.36 14.19
CA TYR A 129 13.82 13.80 15.58
C TYR A 129 13.37 12.69 16.52
N THR A 130 12.39 11.90 16.10
CA THR A 130 11.77 10.87 16.95
C THR A 130 12.63 9.62 17.10
N PHE A 131 13.22 9.11 16.02
CA PHE A 131 13.81 7.77 16.03
C PHE A 131 15.32 7.71 15.82
N LYS A 132 15.96 8.79 15.37
CA LYS A 132 17.40 8.76 15.05
C LYS A 132 18.27 9.29 16.17
N SER A 133 19.50 8.78 16.25
CA SER A 133 20.48 9.21 17.24
C SER A 133 20.84 10.69 17.09
N LYS A 134 21.31 11.34 18.17
CA LYS A 134 21.75 12.75 18.11
C LYS A 134 22.80 13.03 17.03
N LYS A 135 23.69 12.07 16.74
CA LYS A 135 24.66 12.17 15.65
C LYS A 135 23.98 12.22 14.28
N GLN A 136 23.00 11.36 14.05
CA GLN A 136 22.22 11.33 12.81
C GLN A 136 21.32 12.56 12.67
N GLN A 137 20.67 13.00 13.75
CA GLN A 137 19.87 14.24 13.78
C GLN A 137 20.69 15.44 13.31
N LYS A 138 21.88 15.64 13.90
CA LYS A 138 22.81 16.73 13.52
C LYS A 138 23.25 16.68 12.05
N TYR A 139 23.23 15.51 11.43
CA TYR A 139 23.65 15.33 10.04
C TYR A 139 22.50 15.50 9.04
N TRP A 140 21.34 14.89 9.32
CA TRP A 140 20.24 14.80 8.36
C TRP A 140 19.27 15.97 8.41
N ILE A 141 18.94 16.47 9.62
CA ILE A 141 17.93 17.52 9.78
C ILE A 141 18.31 18.80 9.04
N PRO A 142 19.56 19.32 9.12
CA PRO A 142 19.93 20.52 8.38
C PRO A 142 19.79 20.37 6.86
N LYS A 143 20.04 19.18 6.31
CA LYS A 143 19.87 18.91 4.86
C LYS A 143 18.41 18.93 4.45
N TYR A 144 17.52 18.39 5.29
CA TYR A 144 16.09 18.45 5.03
C TYR A 144 15.55 19.88 5.15
N GLU A 145 16.04 20.66 6.11
CA GLU A 145 15.69 22.09 6.25
C GLU A 145 16.21 22.92 5.06
N GLU A 146 17.43 22.64 4.58
CA GLU A 146 17.95 23.24 3.35
C GLU A 146 17.05 22.89 2.16
N LEU A 147 16.73 21.61 1.96
CA LEU A 147 15.84 21.17 0.89
C LEU A 147 14.48 21.85 0.99
N TYR A 148 13.88 21.95 2.19
CA TYR A 148 12.62 22.64 2.44
C TYR A 148 12.65 24.07 1.90
N ASN A 149 13.72 24.81 2.18
CA ASN A 149 13.89 26.20 1.72
C ASN A 149 14.09 26.31 0.20
N LEU A 150 14.61 25.28 -0.46
CA LEU A 150 14.79 25.25 -1.91
C LEU A 150 13.48 24.94 -2.66
N VAL A 151 12.52 24.26 -2.04
CA VAL A 151 11.28 23.83 -2.71
C VAL A 151 10.52 25.01 -3.35
N PRO A 152 10.19 26.10 -2.63
CA PRO A 152 9.46 27.22 -3.24
C PRO A 152 10.21 27.89 -4.39
N LYS A 153 11.55 27.80 -4.39
CA LYS A 153 12.42 28.41 -5.40
C LYS A 153 12.42 27.63 -6.72
N TYR A 154 12.43 26.31 -6.67
CA TYR A 154 12.62 25.46 -7.85
C TYR A 154 11.37 24.68 -8.29
N PHE A 155 10.37 24.53 -7.41
CA PHE A 155 9.17 23.72 -7.67
C PHE A 155 7.89 24.55 -7.63
N SER A 156 7.88 25.79 -8.14
CA SER A 156 6.70 26.67 -8.07
C SER A 156 5.46 26.03 -8.73
N ASP A 157 4.28 26.18 -8.11
CA ASP A 157 2.98 25.68 -8.62
C ASP A 157 2.45 26.46 -9.84
N LYS A 158 3.33 27.13 -10.60
CA LYS A 158 2.98 28.02 -11.71
C LYS A 158 2.43 27.28 -12.93
N ASN A 159 2.61 25.96 -13.01
CA ASN A 159 2.11 25.14 -14.11
C ASN A 159 0.92 24.30 -13.63
N LYS A 160 -0.07 24.07 -14.51
CA LYS A 160 -1.16 23.14 -14.25
C LYS A 160 -0.59 21.71 -14.23
N ILE A 161 -0.43 21.13 -13.05
CA ILE A 161 0.14 19.79 -12.88
C ILE A 161 -0.98 18.76 -12.98
N THR A 162 -0.76 17.71 -13.75
CA THR A 162 -1.63 16.54 -13.79
C THR A 162 -1.07 15.49 -12.84
N PHE A 163 -1.84 15.15 -11.80
CA PHE A 163 -1.54 13.97 -11.00
C PHE A 163 -1.82 12.73 -11.83
N VAL A 164 -0.79 11.92 -12.02
CA VAL A 164 -0.91 10.62 -12.69
C VAL A 164 -0.73 9.51 -11.67
N LEU A 165 -1.48 8.43 -11.84
CA LEU A 165 -1.21 7.22 -11.08
C LEU A 165 0.13 6.64 -11.56
N MET A 166 1.12 6.62 -10.67
CA MET A 166 2.45 6.10 -10.96
C MET A 166 2.70 4.83 -10.14
N HIS A 167 2.99 3.74 -10.84
CA HIS A 167 3.51 2.54 -10.23
C HIS A 167 5.01 2.70 -10.01
N ARG A 168 5.44 2.93 -8.76
CA ARG A 168 6.85 3.26 -8.44
C ARG A 168 7.83 2.15 -8.78
N ASP A 169 7.38 0.90 -8.71
CA ASP A 169 8.20 -0.29 -8.94
C ASP A 169 7.78 -1.03 -10.22
N PHE A 170 7.52 -0.29 -11.31
CA PHE A 170 6.98 -0.89 -12.53
C PHE A 170 8.08 -1.56 -13.36
N HIS A 171 8.32 -2.84 -13.11
CA HIS A 171 9.28 -3.66 -13.85
C HIS A 171 8.75 -5.07 -14.14
N SER A 172 9.50 -5.84 -14.92
CA SER A 172 9.03 -7.10 -15.51
C SER A 172 8.54 -8.16 -14.51
N SER A 173 9.00 -8.17 -13.26
CA SER A 173 8.49 -9.13 -12.27
C SER A 173 7.11 -8.76 -11.73
N ASN A 174 6.69 -7.52 -11.92
CA ASN A 174 5.39 -6.98 -11.51
C ASN A 174 4.39 -6.98 -12.68
N ILE A 175 4.78 -7.57 -13.81
CA ILE A 175 3.96 -7.69 -15.02
C ILE A 175 3.78 -9.17 -15.34
N LEU A 176 2.52 -9.64 -15.26
CA LEU A 176 2.13 -10.97 -15.68
C LEU A 176 1.81 -10.95 -17.18
N VAL A 177 2.43 -11.87 -17.91
CA VAL A 177 2.27 -11.98 -19.37
C VAL A 177 1.81 -13.40 -19.70
N ASN A 178 0.86 -13.50 -20.63
CA ASN A 178 0.54 -14.76 -21.29
C ASN A 178 0.69 -14.57 -22.80
N ASP A 179 1.54 -15.38 -23.43
CA ASP A 179 2.03 -15.18 -24.79
C ASP A 179 2.61 -13.77 -25.00
N TYR A 180 1.90 -12.93 -25.75
CA TYR A 180 2.25 -11.55 -26.07
C TYR A 180 1.29 -10.52 -25.43
N LYS A 181 0.47 -10.93 -24.46
CA LYS A 181 -0.51 -10.06 -23.81
C LYS A 181 -0.21 -9.92 -22.34
N ILE A 182 -0.19 -8.67 -21.86
CA ILE A 182 -0.20 -8.38 -20.43
C ILE A 182 -1.54 -8.84 -19.87
N THR A 183 -1.49 -9.72 -18.87
CA THR A 183 -2.67 -10.30 -18.21
C THR A 183 -2.82 -9.85 -16.75
N GLY A 184 -1.81 -9.18 -16.21
CA GLY A 184 -1.86 -8.60 -14.87
C GLY A 184 -0.73 -7.62 -14.61
N VAL A 185 -1.03 -6.55 -13.91
CA VAL A 185 -0.06 -5.69 -13.22
C VAL A 185 -0.29 -5.88 -11.72
N ILE A 186 0.77 -6.14 -10.97
CA ILE A 186 0.75 -6.46 -9.53
C ILE A 186 1.78 -5.62 -8.78
N ASP A 187 1.61 -5.55 -7.45
CA ASP A 187 2.40 -4.73 -6.52
C ASP A 187 2.34 -3.21 -6.81
#